data_AF-A0A1M6DTM4-F1
#
_entry.id   AF-A0A1M6DTM4-F1
#
_cell.length_a   1.000
_cell.length_b   1.000
_cell.length_c   1.000
_cell.angle_alpha   90.00
_cell.angle_beta   90.00
_cell.angle_gamma   90.00
#
_symmetry.space_group_name_H-M   'P 1'
#
loop_
_entity.id
_entity.type
_entity.pdbx_description
1 polymer ?
#
loop_
_entity_poly.entity_id
_entity_poly.type
_entity_poly.pdbx_seq_one_letter_code
_entity_poly.pdbx_strand_id
1 'polypeptide(L)'
;MGFENVCKSLNAYFSNNKFLAPIQAFALPATFVCGALLIVSSIPGVSLGWFISVVRVFFYLFFFMLLGTENFLMIAIALGLRVAESLIDELVDIFKYGYFSWSSLVYIVVFGFLAYLAYMKSVKGTK
;
A
#
# COMPACT_ATOMS: atom_id res chain seq x y z
N MET A 1 0.18 6.51 -18.97
CA MET A 1 -1.17 7.07 -19.23
C MET A 1 -2.26 6.35 -18.43
N GLY A 2 -2.22 5.01 -18.26
CA GLY A 2 -3.27 4.29 -17.49
C GLY A 2 -3.33 4.60 -15.98
N PHE A 3 -2.22 4.46 -15.23
CA PHE A 3 -2.22 4.61 -13.76
C PHE A 3 -2.68 6.00 -13.28
N GLU A 4 -2.27 7.05 -13.99
CA GLU A 4 -2.70 8.42 -13.71
C GLU A 4 -4.19 8.63 -13.97
N ASN A 5 -4.74 8.04 -15.04
CA ASN A 5 -6.18 8.10 -15.29
C ASN A 5 -6.97 7.40 -14.18
N VAL A 6 -6.45 6.28 -13.64
CA VAL A 6 -7.06 5.61 -12.49
C VAL A 6 -7.07 6.51 -11.26
N CYS A 7 -5.95 7.19 -10.96
CA CYS A 7 -5.88 8.14 -9.85
C CYS A 7 -6.85 9.31 -10.02
N LYS A 8 -6.95 9.88 -11.23
CA LYS A 8 -7.90 10.97 -11.55
C LYS A 8 -9.36 10.53 -11.45
N SER A 9 -9.69 9.33 -11.91
CA SER A 9 -11.03 8.76 -11.78
C SER A 9 -11.40 8.52 -10.31
N LEU A 10 -10.46 8.03 -9.50
CA LEU A 10 -10.65 7.86 -8.05
C LEU A 10 -10.83 9.21 -7.35
N ASN A 11 -10.02 10.20 -7.71
CA ASN A 11 -10.16 11.56 -7.19
C ASN A 11 -11.56 12.12 -7.44
N ALA A 12 -12.03 12.04 -8.69
CA ALA A 12 -13.38 12.47 -9.06
C ALA A 12 -14.48 11.70 -8.33
N TYR A 13 -14.29 10.41 -8.05
CA TYR A 13 -15.24 9.60 -7.28
C TYR A 13 -15.31 10.05 -5.81
N PHE A 14 -14.15 10.24 -5.16
CA PHE A 14 -14.11 10.62 -3.75
C PHE A 14 -14.52 12.08 -3.52
N SER A 15 -14.13 12.98 -4.41
CA SER A 15 -14.46 14.41 -4.30
C SER A 15 -15.96 14.69 -4.48
N ASN A 16 -16.65 13.90 -5.31
CA ASN A 16 -18.10 14.05 -5.53
C ASN A 16 -18.95 13.43 -4.40
N ASN A 17 -18.34 12.69 -3.48
CA ASN A 17 -19.07 11.96 -2.46
C ASN A 17 -18.91 12.62 -1.07
N LYS A 18 -20.01 13.16 -0.54
CA LYS A 18 -20.03 13.94 0.72
C LYS A 18 -19.47 13.19 1.94
N PHE A 19 -19.54 11.86 1.96
CA PHE A 19 -19.02 11.05 3.05
C PHE A 19 -17.54 10.71 2.90
N LEU A 20 -17.05 10.54 1.66
CA LEU A 20 -15.68 10.06 1.41
C LEU A 20 -14.68 11.21 1.30
N ALA A 21 -15.11 12.38 0.83
CA ALA A 21 -14.28 13.58 0.75
C ALA A 21 -13.59 13.97 2.08
N PRO A 22 -14.27 14.05 3.23
CA PRO A 22 -13.59 14.38 4.49
C PRO A 22 -12.66 13.25 4.98
N ILE A 23 -12.98 12.00 4.66
CA ILE A 23 -12.16 10.83 5.05
C ILE A 23 -10.87 10.79 4.24
N GLN A 24 -10.89 11.27 2.99
CA GLN A 24 -9.73 11.31 2.11
C GLN A 24 -8.56 12.13 2.69
N ALA A 25 -8.84 13.17 3.49
CA ALA A 25 -7.80 13.93 4.19
C ALA A 25 -6.98 13.06 5.18
N PHE A 26 -7.61 12.02 5.73
CA PHE A 26 -6.97 11.06 6.64
C PHE A 26 -6.36 9.86 5.91
N ALA A 27 -6.58 9.72 4.61
CA ALA A 27 -6.11 8.56 3.84
C ALA A 27 -4.60 8.37 3.94
N LEU A 28 -3.84 9.46 3.84
CA LEU A 28 -2.39 9.43 3.95
C LEU A 28 -1.93 8.94 5.35
N PRO A 29 -2.20 9.65 6.46
CA PRO A 29 -1.72 9.20 7.77
C PRO A 29 -2.24 7.81 8.13
N ALA A 30 -3.50 7.48 7.79
CA ALA A 30 -4.06 6.16 8.06
C ALA A 30 -3.36 5.04 7.27
N THR A 31 -3.04 5.27 5.99
CA THR A 31 -2.31 4.29 5.17
C THR A 31 -0.91 4.02 5.73
N PHE A 32 -0.20 5.06 6.17
CA PHE A 32 1.13 4.92 6.76
C PHE A 32 1.10 4.18 8.09
N VAL A 33 0.17 4.54 8.99
CA VAL A 33 0.02 3.86 10.28
C VAL A 33 -0.33 2.39 10.09
N CYS A 34 -1.28 2.08 9.20
CA CYS A 34 -1.64 0.70 8.91
C CYS A 34 -0.49 -0.07 8.25
N GLY A 35 0.22 0.55 7.29
CA GLY A 35 1.36 -0.07 6.63
C GLY A 35 2.51 -0.37 7.60
N ALA A 36 2.80 0.54 8.53
CA ALA A 36 3.79 0.32 9.58
C ALA A 36 3.36 -0.81 10.53
N LEU A 37 2.09 -0.85 10.95
CA LEU A 37 1.55 -1.94 11.78
C LEU A 37 1.62 -3.30 11.08
N LEU A 38 1.36 -3.36 9.76
CA LEU A 38 1.51 -4.58 8.96
C LEU A 38 2.96 -5.09 8.99
N ILE A 39 3.93 -4.21 8.74
CA ILE A 39 5.35 -4.58 8.78
C ILE A 39 5.75 -5.08 10.17
N VAL A 40 5.34 -4.38 11.24
CA VAL A 40 5.65 -4.78 12.62
C VAL A 40 5.05 -6.15 12.95
N SER A 41 3.87 -6.46 12.41
CA SER A 41 3.23 -7.77 12.60
C SER A 41 3.94 -8.92 11.88
N SER A 42 4.66 -8.63 10.79
CA SER A 42 5.46 -9.61 10.04
C SER A 42 6.77 -9.98 10.75
N ILE A 43 7.15 -9.26 11.82
CA ILE A 43 8.38 -9.54 12.57
C ILE A 43 8.19 -10.79 13.45
N PRO A 44 9.12 -11.76 13.40
CA PRO A 44 9.06 -12.96 14.23
C PRO A 44 8.94 -12.62 15.72
N GLY A 45 7.90 -13.13 16.38
CA GLY A 45 7.68 -12.94 17.82
C GLY A 45 6.65 -11.86 18.17
N VAL A 46 6.21 -11.05 17.19
CA VAL A 46 5.08 -10.12 17.36
C VAL A 46 3.82 -10.78 16.82
N SER A 47 2.84 -11.04 17.68
CA SER A 47 1.53 -11.57 17.25
C SER A 47 0.43 -10.58 17.59
N LEU A 48 -0.17 -10.01 16.55
CA LEU A 48 -1.36 -9.15 16.65
C LEU A 48 -2.66 -9.94 16.42
N GLY A 49 -2.58 -11.24 16.13
CA GLY A 49 -3.74 -12.12 15.96
C GLY A 49 -4.76 -11.57 14.95
N TRP A 50 -6.04 -11.63 15.29
CA TRP A 50 -7.14 -11.16 14.41
C TRP A 50 -7.12 -9.66 14.12
N PHE A 51 -6.46 -8.85 14.97
CA PHE A 51 -6.36 -7.41 14.77
C PHE A 51 -5.64 -7.08 13.47
N ILE A 52 -4.70 -7.92 13.02
CA ILE A 52 -3.97 -7.67 11.77
C ILE A 52 -4.87 -7.74 10.53
N SER A 53 -5.87 -8.61 10.56
CA SER A 53 -6.86 -8.71 9.48
C SER A 53 -7.64 -7.41 9.33
N VAL A 54 -7.99 -6.78 10.46
CA VAL A 54 -8.67 -5.48 10.49
C VAL A 54 -7.75 -4.39 9.94
N VAL A 55 -6.51 -4.33 10.41
CA VAL A 55 -5.49 -3.38 9.92
C VAL A 55 -5.28 -3.53 8.41
N ARG A 56 -5.23 -4.76 7.89
CA ARG A 56 -5.05 -5.03 6.46
C ARG A 56 -6.23 -4.51 5.63
N VAL A 57 -7.46 -4.69 6.09
CA VAL A 57 -8.65 -4.14 5.42
C VAL A 57 -8.60 -2.61 5.41
N PHE A 58 -8.28 -1.99 6.55
CA PHE A 58 -8.16 -0.53 6.63
C PHE A 58 -7.03 0.00 5.75
N PHE A 59 -5.88 -0.68 5.70
CA PHE A 59 -4.77 -0.32 4.81
C PHE A 59 -5.25 -0.21 3.36
N TYR A 60 -5.93 -1.23 2.83
CA TYR A 60 -6.41 -1.19 1.44
C TYR A 60 -7.47 -0.10 1.22
N LEU A 61 -8.39 0.08 2.16
CA LEU A 61 -9.43 1.11 2.07
C LEU A 61 -8.81 2.51 1.98
N PHE A 62 -7.90 2.84 2.89
CA PHE A 62 -7.22 4.13 2.89
C PHE A 62 -6.21 4.26 1.75
N PHE A 63 -5.61 3.16 1.30
CA PHE A 63 -4.73 3.14 0.14
C PHE A 63 -5.50 3.53 -1.14
N PHE A 64 -6.71 2.98 -1.35
CA PHE A 64 -7.53 3.39 -2.49
C PHE A 64 -7.91 4.87 -2.44
N MET A 65 -8.20 5.40 -1.25
CA MET A 65 -8.42 6.84 -1.07
C MET A 65 -7.15 7.66 -1.32
N LEU A 66 -5.98 7.16 -0.92
CA LEU A 66 -4.69 7.79 -1.15
C LEU A 66 -4.37 7.89 -2.64
N LEU A 67 -4.73 6.87 -3.44
CA LEU A 67 -4.60 6.93 -4.90
C LEU A 67 -5.36 8.14 -5.49
N GLY A 68 -6.53 8.47 -4.93
CA GLY A 68 -7.33 9.63 -5.34
C GLY A 68 -6.71 10.98 -4.95
N THR A 69 -5.69 11.03 -4.09
CA THR A 69 -5.01 12.30 -3.77
C THR A 69 -4.01 12.74 -4.83
N GLU A 70 -3.71 11.86 -5.81
CA GLU A 70 -2.71 12.08 -6.86
C GLU A 70 -1.30 12.41 -6.33
N ASN A 71 -1.04 12.18 -5.04
CA ASN A 71 0.27 12.33 -4.43
C ASN A 71 1.12 11.08 -4.74
N PHE A 72 1.67 11.05 -5.96
CA PHE A 72 2.40 9.89 -6.49
C PHE A 72 3.60 9.46 -5.64
N LEU A 73 4.25 10.40 -4.93
CA LEU A 73 5.34 10.06 -4.01
C LEU A 73 4.82 9.23 -2.83
N MET A 74 3.72 9.66 -2.22
CA MET A 74 3.15 8.98 -1.07
C MET A 74 2.51 7.64 -1.47
N ILE A 75 1.93 7.57 -2.67
CA ILE A 75 1.46 6.33 -3.28
C ILE A 75 2.63 5.35 -3.49
N ALA A 76 3.77 5.82 -4.00
CA ALA A 76 4.96 5.00 -4.17
C ALA A 76 5.46 4.44 -2.84
N ILE A 77 5.48 5.26 -1.78
CA ILE A 77 5.90 4.80 -0.45
C ILE A 77 4.91 3.77 0.11
N ALA A 78 3.60 4.00 -0.01
CA ALA A 78 2.58 3.05 0.47
C ALA A 78 2.67 1.69 -0.26
N LEU A 79 2.88 1.71 -1.58
CA LEU A 79 3.15 0.49 -2.35
C LEU A 79 4.46 -0.17 -1.91
N GLY A 80 5.51 0.62 -1.67
CA GLY A 80 6.78 0.14 -1.14
C GLY A 80 6.64 -0.55 0.22
N LEU A 81 5.82 -0.02 1.13
CA LEU A 81 5.52 -0.65 2.42
C LEU A 81 4.87 -2.04 2.23
N ARG A 82 3.94 -2.18 1.29
CA ARG A 82 3.30 -3.46 0.98
C ARG A 82 4.29 -4.48 0.39
N VAL A 83 5.22 -4.02 -0.44
CA VAL A 83 6.29 -4.85 -0.98
C VAL A 83 7.23 -5.30 0.13
N ALA A 84 7.61 -4.39 1.03
CA ALA A 84 8.46 -4.70 2.18
C ALA A 84 7.82 -5.72 3.12
N GLU A 85 6.54 -5.57 3.45
CA GLU A 85 5.77 -6.57 4.21
C GLU A 85 5.82 -7.95 3.53
N SER A 86 5.52 -8.01 2.23
CA SER A 86 5.50 -9.27 1.48
C SER A 86 6.89 -9.92 1.40
N LEU A 87 7.94 -9.12 1.29
CA LEU A 87 9.33 -9.59 1.35
C LEU A 87 9.69 -10.15 2.72
N ILE A 88 9.28 -9.47 3.80
CA ILE A 88 9.56 -9.93 5.17
C ILE A 88 8.83 -11.25 5.43
N ASP A 89 7.53 -11.33 5.09
CA ASP A 89 6.74 -12.55 5.21
C ASP A 89 7.42 -13.72 4.46
N GLU A 90 7.84 -13.48 3.21
CA GLU A 90 8.51 -14.50 2.39
C GLU A 90 9.86 -14.94 2.98
N LEU A 91 10.66 -13.99 3.49
CA LEU A 91 11.92 -14.33 4.15
C LEU A 91 11.69 -15.17 5.40
N VAL A 92 10.67 -14.84 6.19
CA VAL A 92 10.28 -15.64 7.36
C VAL A 92 9.85 -17.04 6.93
N ASP A 93 9.05 -17.17 5.88
CA ASP A 93 8.60 -18.47 5.36
C ASP A 93 9.76 -19.33 4.87
N ILE A 94 10.72 -18.75 4.16
CA ILE A 94 11.91 -19.45 3.69
C ILE A 94 12.80 -19.88 4.87
N PHE A 95 13.15 -18.95 5.77
CA PHE A 95 14.15 -19.23 6.81
C PHE A 95 13.61 -20.02 7.98
N LYS A 96 12.32 -19.87 8.31
CA LYS A 96 11.71 -20.50 9.48
C LYS A 96 10.93 -21.77 9.13
N TYR A 97 10.30 -21.81 7.96
CA TYR A 97 9.44 -22.91 7.54
C TYR A 97 9.98 -23.68 6.33
N GLY A 98 11.06 -23.22 5.70
CA GLY A 98 11.65 -23.87 4.51
C GLY A 98 10.72 -23.81 3.29
N TYR A 99 9.78 -22.88 3.27
CA TYR A 99 8.72 -22.77 2.27
C TYR A 99 8.92 -21.53 1.41
N PHE A 100 8.71 -21.68 0.09
CA PHE A 100 8.77 -20.58 -0.87
C PHE A 100 7.42 -20.41 -1.55
N SER A 101 6.87 -19.20 -1.48
CA SER A 101 5.56 -18.87 -2.00
C SER A 101 5.67 -18.12 -3.32
N TRP A 102 5.32 -18.81 -4.41
CA TRP A 102 5.21 -18.20 -5.73
C TRP A 102 4.20 -17.03 -5.76
N SER A 103 3.15 -17.09 -4.95
CA SER A 103 2.17 -16.00 -4.87
C SER A 103 2.80 -14.73 -4.28
N SER A 104 3.62 -14.87 -3.23
CA SER A 104 4.33 -13.74 -2.62
C SER A 104 5.29 -13.08 -3.61
N LEU A 105 6.01 -13.87 -4.40
CA LEU A 105 6.88 -13.35 -5.45
C LEU A 105 6.11 -12.53 -6.49
N VAL A 106 4.92 -12.98 -6.91
CA VAL A 106 4.05 -12.19 -7.80
C VAL A 106 3.64 -10.87 -7.15
N TYR A 107 3.27 -10.88 -5.87
CA TYR A 107 2.95 -9.65 -5.14
C TYR A 107 4.13 -8.69 -5.11
N ILE A 108 5.32 -9.17 -4.76
CA ILE A 108 6.55 -8.36 -4.68
C ILE A 108 6.84 -7.70 -6.04
N VAL A 109 6.78 -8.47 -7.13
CA VAL A 109 7.08 -7.96 -8.47
C VAL A 109 6.03 -6.97 -8.95
N VAL A 110 4.73 -7.30 -8.82
CA VAL A 110 3.64 -6.44 -9.30
C VAL A 110 3.57 -5.14 -8.51
N PHE A 111 3.56 -5.21 -7.17
CA PHE A 111 3.48 -4.02 -6.33
C PHE A 111 4.79 -3.23 -6.37
N GLY A 112 5.95 -3.88 -6.53
CA GLY A 112 7.24 -3.23 -6.73
C GLY A 112 7.30 -2.46 -8.05
N PHE A 113 6.78 -3.04 -9.12
CA PHE A 113 6.66 -2.36 -10.40
C PHE A 113 5.72 -1.15 -10.33
N LEU A 114 4.56 -1.29 -9.67
CA LEU A 114 3.64 -0.17 -9.45
C LEU A 114 4.27 0.93 -8.60
N ALA A 115 5.02 0.58 -7.54
CA ALA A 115 5.75 1.54 -6.72
C ALA A 115 6.77 2.32 -7.55
N TYR A 116 7.53 1.62 -8.39
CA TYR A 116 8.49 2.23 -9.31
C TYR A 116 7.81 3.19 -10.29
N LEU A 117 6.69 2.80 -10.91
CA LEU A 117 5.94 3.67 -11.83
C LEU A 117 5.43 4.93 -11.12
N ALA A 118 4.90 4.80 -9.91
CA ALA A 118 4.44 5.93 -9.10
C ALA A 118 5.61 6.87 -8.74
N TYR A 119 6.76 6.31 -8.34
CA TYR A 119 7.96 7.09 -8.04
C TYR A 119 8.51 7.84 -9.27
N MET A 120 8.61 7.16 -10.42
CA MET A 120 9.05 7.80 -11.66
C MET A 120 8.12 8.95 -12.07
N LYS A 121 6.81 8.83 -11.78
CA LYS A 121 5.85 9.92 -12.01
C LYS A 121 6.04 11.06 -11.02
N SER A 122 6.30 10.79 -9.73
CA SER A 122 6.54 11.84 -8.75
C SER A 122 7.78 12.68 -9.09
N VAL A 123 8.83 12.04 -9.62
CA VAL A 123 10.06 12.71 -10.05
C VAL A 123 9.88 13.46 -11.39
N LYS A 124 9.09 12.92 -12.33
CA LYS A 124 8.82 13.59 -13.62
C LYS A 124 7.83 14.74 -13.51
N GLY A 125 6.94 14.73 -12.52
CA GLY A 125 5.95 15.77 -12.26
C GLY A 125 6.49 16.98 -11.47
N THR A 126 7.77 16.98 -11.09
CA THR A 126 8.42 18.09 -10.38
C THR A 126 9.04 19.13 -11.33
N LYS A 127 8.41 19.35 -12.49
CA LYS A 127 8.73 20.45 -13.42
C LYS A 127 7.49 21.27 -13.72
#